data_AF-Q02AY1-F1
#
_entry.id   AF-Q02AY1-F1
#
_cell.length_a   1.000
_cell.length_b   1.000
_cell.length_c   1.000
_cell.angle_alpha   90.00
_cell.angle_beta   90.00
_cell.angle_gamma   90.00
#
_symmetry.space_group_name_H-M   'P 1'
#
loop_
_entity.id
_entity.type
_entity.pdbx_description
1 polymer ?
#
loop_
_entity_poly.entity_id
_entity_poly.type
_entity_poly.pdbx_seq_one_letter_code
_entity_poly.pdbx_strand_id
1 'polypeptide(L)'
;MIDDDRLRSRSKPEVVDQVQLYRDYLANPDQALSVEAAYRNVCRLLSELRAMAATLSKELKLDPLILEAAEEGTQLKVDLEPRLVIFGGKFLKKGEWPSHKGRLWTEFRIPHLVFEEEVYTLRRPEMRI
;
A
#
# COMPACT_ATOMS: atom_id res chain seq x y z
N MET A 1 -8.12 -30.99 5.11
CA MET A 1 -7.78 -29.61 5.52
C MET A 1 -8.86 -29.17 6.47
N ILE A 2 -8.51 -28.82 7.70
CA ILE A 2 -9.47 -28.58 8.78
C ILE A 2 -10.11 -27.20 8.60
N ASP A 3 -11.41 -27.21 8.31
CA ASP A 3 -12.27 -26.03 8.35
C ASP A 3 -12.96 -26.04 9.72
N ASP A 4 -12.31 -25.46 10.73
CA ASP A 4 -12.79 -25.45 12.12
C ASP A 4 -13.14 -24.02 12.53
N ASP A 5 -14.44 -23.78 12.71
CA ASP A 5 -15.04 -22.51 13.15
C ASP A 5 -14.46 -21.99 14.47
N ARG A 6 -13.79 -22.84 15.27
CA ARG A 6 -13.15 -22.46 16.54
C ARG A 6 -11.79 -21.79 16.33
N LEU A 7 -11.16 -21.97 15.18
CA LEU A 7 -9.89 -21.31 14.81
C LEU A 7 -10.11 -19.91 14.22
N ARG A 8 -11.37 -19.44 14.17
CA ARG A 8 -11.75 -18.15 13.60
C ARG A 8 -11.94 -17.15 14.72
N SER A 9 -11.29 -15.98 14.59
CA SER A 9 -11.51 -14.88 15.52
C SER A 9 -12.96 -14.40 15.42
N ARG A 10 -13.70 -14.49 16.54
CA ARG A 10 -15.06 -13.94 16.68
C ARG A 10 -15.07 -12.52 17.23
N SER A 11 -13.91 -12.02 17.66
CA SER A 11 -13.72 -10.67 18.20
C SER A 11 -13.42 -9.65 17.10
N LYS A 12 -13.28 -8.39 17.49
CA LYS A 12 -12.79 -7.32 16.61
C LYS A 12 -11.46 -7.76 15.96
N PRO A 13 -11.32 -7.69 14.62
CA PRO A 13 -10.05 -8.01 13.97
C PRO A 13 -8.95 -7.02 14.38
N GLU A 14 -7.77 -7.52 14.73
CA GLU A 14 -6.62 -6.69 15.15
C GLU A 14 -6.20 -5.66 14.09
N VAL A 15 -6.41 -5.99 12.81
CA VAL A 15 -6.13 -5.09 11.69
C VAL A 15 -6.90 -3.77 11.79
N VAL A 16 -8.06 -3.75 12.46
CA VAL A 16 -8.81 -2.51 12.71
C VAL A 16 -8.02 -1.56 13.60
N ASP A 17 -7.39 -2.07 14.67
CA ASP A 17 -6.58 -1.26 15.58
C ASP A 17 -5.28 -0.80 14.90
N GLN A 18 -4.67 -1.66 14.09
CA GLN A 18 -3.50 -1.30 13.29
C GLN A 18 -3.79 -0.15 12.32
N VAL A 19 -4.91 -0.23 11.60
CA VAL A 19 -5.35 0.84 10.69
C VAL A 19 -5.58 2.16 11.44
N GLN A 20 -6.14 2.09 12.65
CA GLN A 20 -6.32 3.29 13.47
C GLN A 20 -4.98 3.88 13.92
N LEU A 21 -4.03 3.06 14.34
CA LEU A 21 -2.69 3.53 14.71
C LEU A 21 -1.99 4.24 13.54
N TYR A 22 -2.11 3.73 12.32
CA TYR A 22 -1.58 4.42 11.13
C TYR A 22 -2.26 5.76 10.87
N ARG A 23 -3.59 5.84 11.03
CA ARG A 23 -4.31 7.11 10.91
C ARG A 23 -3.84 8.12 11.94
N ASP A 24 -3.73 7.72 13.19
CA ASP A 24 -3.30 8.60 14.29
C ASP A 24 -1.86 9.08 14.09
N TYR A 25 -0.98 8.18 13.63
CA TYR A 25 0.40 8.51 13.32
C TYR A 25 0.50 9.53 12.18
N LEU A 26 -0.20 9.31 11.07
CA LEU A 26 -0.17 10.19 9.90
C LEU A 26 -0.98 11.47 10.08
N ALA A 27 -1.92 11.52 11.02
CA ALA A 27 -2.66 12.74 11.37
C ALA A 27 -1.75 13.80 11.99
N ASN A 28 -0.59 13.42 12.54
CA ASN A 28 0.43 14.36 12.98
C ASN A 28 1.19 14.93 11.75
N PRO A 29 1.14 16.25 11.50
CA PRO A 29 1.80 16.87 10.34
C PRO A 29 3.30 16.59 10.27
N ASP A 30 4.00 16.58 11.40
CA ASP A 30 5.45 16.35 11.44
C ASP A 30 5.79 14.92 11.02
N GLN A 31 4.95 13.96 11.40
CA GLN A 31 5.12 12.55 11.01
C GLN A 31 4.80 12.34 9.54
N ALA A 32 3.73 12.96 9.02
CA ALA A 32 3.42 12.92 7.61
C ALA A 32 4.58 13.48 6.76
N LEU A 33 5.11 14.66 7.14
CA LEU A 33 6.27 15.26 6.48
C LEU A 33 7.52 14.37 6.57
N SER A 34 7.75 13.74 7.72
CA SER A 34 8.87 12.80 7.88
C SER A 34 8.75 11.61 6.95
N VAL A 35 7.54 11.06 6.75
CA VAL A 35 7.30 9.95 5.83
C VAL A 35 7.49 10.39 4.38
N GLU A 36 7.01 11.57 3.99
CA GLU A 36 7.22 12.15 2.66
C GLU A 36 8.72 12.33 2.36
N ALA A 37 9.48 12.89 3.30
CA ALA A 37 10.92 13.06 3.17
C ALA A 37 11.66 11.73 3.05
N ALA A 38 11.28 10.74 3.87
CA ALA A 38 11.86 9.40 3.82
C ALA A 38 11.59 8.71 2.47
N TYR A 39 10.36 8.78 1.97
CA TYR A 39 9.99 8.20 0.68
C TYR A 39 10.76 8.85 -0.48
N ARG A 40 10.84 10.18 -0.51
CA ARG A 40 11.63 10.93 -1.48
C ARG A 40 13.11 10.52 -1.46
N ASN A 41 13.68 10.39 -0.27
CA ASN A 41 15.07 9.94 -0.11
C ASN A 41 15.29 8.54 -0.69
N VAL A 42 14.36 7.60 -0.45
CA VAL A 42 14.42 6.27 -1.06
C VAL A 42 14.34 6.35 -2.59
N CYS A 43 13.46 7.18 -3.15
CA CYS A 43 13.37 7.38 -4.60
C CYS A 43 14.67 7.95 -5.21
N ARG A 44 15.35 8.88 -4.50
CA ARG A 44 16.66 9.39 -4.90
C ARG A 44 17.72 8.29 -4.90
N LEU A 45 17.82 7.53 -3.81
CA LEU A 45 18.75 6.41 -3.70
C LEU A 45 18.51 5.35 -4.78
N LEU A 46 17.25 5.04 -5.10
CA LEU A 46 16.91 4.12 -6.19
C LEU A 46 17.39 4.66 -7.55
N SER A 47 17.24 5.95 -7.79
CA SER A 47 17.70 6.60 -9.02
C SER A 47 19.23 6.58 -9.15
N GLU A 48 19.95 6.79 -8.04
CA GLU A 48 21.41 6.68 -7.98
C GLU A 48 21.89 5.24 -8.19
N LEU A 49 21.25 4.27 -7.53
CA LEU A 49 21.51 2.84 -7.71
C LEU A 49 21.28 2.41 -9.16
N ARG A 50 20.22 2.90 -9.80
CA ARG A 50 19.96 2.69 -11.24
C ARG A 50 21.10 3.23 -12.08
N ALA A 51 21.56 4.46 -11.83
CA ALA A 51 22.64 5.07 -12.58
C ALA A 51 23.95 4.28 -12.44
N MET A 52 24.28 3.81 -11.24
CA MET A 52 25.42 2.93 -11.01
C MET A 52 25.28 1.59 -11.74
N ALA A 53 24.11 0.94 -11.65
CA ALA A 53 23.87 -0.34 -12.31
C ALA A 53 23.96 -0.25 -13.85
N ALA A 54 23.56 0.88 -14.43
CA ALA A 54 23.67 1.13 -15.87
C ALA A 54 25.12 1.09 -16.37
N THR A 55 26.12 1.38 -15.51
CA THR A 55 27.54 1.28 -15.87
C THR A 55 28.04 -0.16 -16.01
N LEU A 56 27.34 -1.13 -15.42
CA LEU A 56 27.84 -2.50 -15.27
C LEU A 56 27.33 -3.47 -16.33
N SER A 57 26.13 -3.29 -16.91
CA SER A 57 25.70 -4.06 -18.09
C SER A 57 24.24 -3.84 -18.51
N LYS A 58 23.34 -3.48 -17.59
CA LYS A 58 21.90 -3.46 -17.87
C LYS A 58 21.27 -2.15 -17.42
N GLU A 59 20.62 -1.49 -18.37
CA GLU A 59 19.76 -0.36 -18.05
C GLU A 59 18.50 -0.88 -17.34
N LEU A 60 18.40 -0.59 -16.05
CA LEU A 60 17.18 -0.83 -15.28
C LEU A 60 16.24 0.35 -15.52
N LYS A 61 15.02 0.08 -15.98
CA LYS A 61 14.00 1.11 -16.14
C LYS A 61 13.26 1.27 -14.81
N LEU A 62 13.39 2.45 -14.20
CA LEU A 62 12.52 2.85 -13.10
C LEU A 62 11.21 3.42 -13.65
N ASP A 63 10.15 3.29 -12.86
CA ASP A 63 8.87 3.94 -13.17
C ASP A 63 9.05 5.48 -13.16
N PRO A 64 8.47 6.22 -14.11
CA PRO A 64 8.54 7.68 -14.14
C PRO A 64 8.13 8.34 -12.81
N LEU A 65 7.18 7.76 -12.07
CA LEU A 65 6.75 8.31 -10.78
C LEU A 65 7.82 8.22 -9.70
N ILE A 66 8.72 7.23 -9.77
CA ILE A 66 9.87 7.14 -8.86
C ILE A 66 10.85 8.28 -9.15
N LEU A 67 11.08 8.58 -10.43
CA LEU A 67 11.95 9.69 -10.84
C LEU A 67 11.34 11.03 -10.42
N GLU A 68 10.04 11.22 -10.67
CA GLU A 68 9.30 12.42 -10.28
C GLU A 68 9.31 12.62 -8.75
N ALA A 69 9.11 11.55 -7.98
CA ALA A 69 9.16 11.59 -6.52
C ALA A 69 10.58 11.85 -5.97
N ALA A 70 11.64 11.63 -6.75
CA ALA A 70 13.00 11.93 -6.35
C ALA A 70 13.35 13.43 -6.51
N GLU A 71 12.67 14.16 -7.41
CA GLU A 71 12.96 15.55 -7.75
C GLU A 71 12.56 16.55 -6.67
N GLU A 72 13.51 17.37 -6.22
CA GLU A 72 13.26 18.47 -5.29
C GLU A 72 12.17 19.41 -5.85
N GLY A 73 11.12 19.67 -5.08
CA GLY A 73 10.02 20.57 -5.48
C GLY A 73 8.79 19.90 -6.08
N THR A 74 8.83 18.61 -6.43
CA THR A 74 7.61 17.86 -6.79
C THR A 74 6.65 17.83 -5.60
N GLN A 75 5.37 18.10 -5.82
CA GLN A 75 4.36 17.95 -4.77
C GLN A 75 4.11 16.47 -4.46
N LEU A 76 4.78 15.96 -3.44
CA LEU A 76 4.56 14.63 -2.87
C LEU A 76 3.69 14.80 -1.61
N LYS A 77 2.66 13.98 -1.46
CA LYS A 77 1.84 13.93 -0.26
C LYS A 77 1.55 12.50 0.15
N VAL A 78 1.58 12.23 1.45
CA VAL A 78 1.10 10.94 1.98
C VAL A 78 -0.42 10.92 1.97
N ASP A 79 -0.99 9.80 1.52
CA ASP A 79 -2.41 9.53 1.67
C ASP A 79 -2.72 9.19 3.13
N LEU A 80 -3.53 10.02 3.76
CA LEU A 80 -3.90 9.87 5.18
C LEU A 80 -4.92 8.75 5.41
N GLU A 81 -5.51 8.20 4.35
CA GLU A 81 -6.45 7.10 4.44
C GLU A 81 -5.77 5.75 4.12
N PRO A 82 -5.28 5.01 5.14
CA PRO A 82 -4.70 3.70 4.93
C PRO A 82 -5.72 2.72 4.35
N ARG A 83 -5.26 1.91 3.38
CA ARG A 83 -6.07 0.89 2.70
C ARG A 83 -5.46 -0.49 2.92
N LEU A 84 -6.31 -1.48 3.18
CA LEU A 84 -5.87 -2.87 3.26
C LEU A 84 -5.61 -3.42 1.87
N VAL A 85 -4.37 -3.79 1.61
CA VAL A 85 -3.96 -4.47 0.38
C VAL A 85 -4.16 -5.97 0.59
N ILE A 86 -5.07 -6.56 -0.16
CA ILE A 86 -5.35 -7.99 -0.15
C ILE A 86 -4.87 -8.60 -1.46
N PHE A 87 -3.89 -9.48 -1.36
CA PHE A 87 -3.43 -10.27 -2.50
C PHE A 87 -4.36 -11.47 -2.71
N GLY A 88 -5.05 -11.46 -3.83
CA GLY A 88 -5.94 -12.49 -4.33
C GLY A 88 -5.23 -13.64 -5.03
N GLY A 89 -6.00 -14.54 -5.64
CA GLY A 89 -5.48 -15.65 -6.44
C GLY A 89 -5.13 -16.90 -5.63
N LYS A 90 -3.99 -17.55 -5.93
CA LYS A 90 -3.56 -18.83 -5.33
C LYS A 90 -3.41 -18.79 -3.80
N PHE A 91 -3.29 -17.59 -3.23
CA PHE A 91 -3.12 -17.38 -1.79
C PHE A 91 -4.44 -17.29 -1.02
N LEU A 92 -5.58 -17.07 -1.71
CA LEU A 92 -6.90 -17.10 -1.09
C LEU A 92 -7.45 -18.52 -1.13
N LYS A 93 -7.48 -19.19 0.03
CA LYS A 93 -8.19 -20.48 0.14
C LYS A 93 -9.69 -20.26 -0.09
N LYS A 94 -10.27 -21.07 -0.98
CA LYS A 94 -11.72 -21.13 -1.24
C LYS A 94 -12.46 -21.35 0.08
N GLY A 95 -13.41 -20.46 0.40
CA GLY A 95 -14.34 -20.68 1.50
C GLY A 95 -15.00 -19.41 2.01
N GLU A 96 -14.23 -18.44 2.53
CA GLU A 96 -14.83 -17.52 3.53
C GLU A 96 -14.33 -16.08 3.49
N TRP A 97 -13.52 -15.77 2.48
CA TRP A 97 -13.13 -14.40 2.20
C TRP A 97 -14.32 -13.42 2.02
N PRO A 98 -15.43 -13.79 1.34
CA PRO A 98 -16.52 -12.84 1.09
C PRO A 98 -17.18 -12.32 2.37
N SER A 99 -17.34 -13.17 3.40
CA SER A 99 -17.98 -12.77 4.66
C SER A 99 -17.04 -11.88 5.49
N HIS A 100 -15.75 -12.22 5.58
CA HIS A 100 -14.77 -11.41 6.30
C HIS A 100 -14.53 -10.04 5.63
N LYS A 101 -14.41 -10.04 4.29
CA LYS A 101 -14.35 -8.81 3.48
C LYS A 101 -15.61 -7.95 3.68
N GLY A 102 -16.77 -8.59 3.74
CA GLY A 102 -18.04 -7.94 4.05
C GLY A 102 -17.99 -7.21 5.39
N ARG A 103 -17.57 -7.88 6.46
CA ARG A 103 -17.48 -7.28 7.80
C ARG A 103 -16.47 -6.12 7.88
N LEU A 104 -15.29 -6.25 7.27
CA LEU A 104 -14.30 -5.16 7.21
C LEU A 104 -14.87 -3.91 6.52
N TRP A 105 -15.72 -4.10 5.51
CA TRP A 105 -16.37 -3.02 4.78
C TRP A 105 -17.55 -2.42 5.54
N THR A 106 -18.49 -3.25 5.98
CA THR A 106 -19.78 -2.80 6.53
C THR A 106 -19.68 -2.39 7.99
N GLU A 107 -18.97 -3.15 8.81
CA GLU A 107 -18.88 -2.91 10.27
C GLU A 107 -17.78 -1.89 10.58
N PHE A 108 -16.61 -2.00 9.94
CA PHE A 108 -15.43 -1.21 10.29
C PHE A 108 -15.07 -0.11 9.29
N ARG A 109 -15.74 -0.07 8.12
CA ARG A 109 -15.52 0.93 7.05
C ARG A 109 -14.05 1.10 6.66
N ILE A 110 -13.32 0.00 6.56
CA ILE A 110 -11.90 0.03 6.16
C ILE A 110 -11.82 -0.10 4.63
N PRO A 111 -11.26 0.90 3.92
CA PRO A 111 -11.04 0.78 2.50
C PRO A 111 -10.01 -0.30 2.21
N HIS A 112 -10.19 -1.00 1.09
CA HIS A 112 -9.30 -2.11 0.74
C HIS A 112 -9.14 -2.23 -0.78
N LEU A 113 -8.00 -2.77 -1.19
CA LEU A 113 -7.62 -3.02 -2.57
C LEU A 113 -7.41 -4.52 -2.71
N VAL A 114 -8.12 -5.17 -3.65
CA VAL A 114 -7.96 -6.60 -3.93
C VAL A 114 -7.18 -6.76 -5.23
N PHE A 115 -6.09 -7.50 -5.18
CA PHE A 115 -5.21 -7.76 -6.32
C PHE A 115 -5.39 -9.20 -6.80
N GLU A 116 -6.13 -9.44 -7.89
CA GLU A 116 -6.42 -10.80 -8.35
C GLU A 116 -5.28 -11.42 -9.19
N GLU A 117 -4.33 -10.62 -9.68
CA GLU A 117 -3.15 -11.05 -10.46
C GLU A 117 -1.85 -10.31 -10.06
N GLU A 118 -0.69 -10.87 -10.42
CA GLU A 118 0.65 -10.53 -9.90
C GLU A 118 1.21 -9.13 -10.29
N VAL A 119 0.58 -8.38 -11.20
CA VAL A 119 1.21 -7.15 -11.74
C VAL A 119 0.33 -5.93 -11.56
N TYR A 120 0.77 -5.01 -10.71
CA TYR A 120 0.18 -3.69 -10.58
C TYR A 120 0.68 -2.75 -11.69
N THR A 121 -0.25 -2.02 -12.32
CA THR A 121 0.03 -0.74 -12.97
C THR A 121 -0.77 0.33 -12.24
N LEU A 122 -0.08 1.33 -11.67
CA LEU A 122 -0.68 2.55 -11.12
C LEU A 122 -1.46 3.25 -12.24
N ARG A 123 -2.78 3.13 -12.28
CA ARG A 123 -3.61 4.02 -13.11
C ARG A 123 -3.77 5.34 -12.36
N ARG A 124 -3.36 6.44 -12.99
CA ARG A 124 -3.54 7.81 -12.45
C ARG A 124 -5.02 8.01 -12.06
N PRO A 125 -5.31 8.61 -10.89
CA PRO A 125 -6.67 8.99 -10.56
C PRO A 125 -7.16 10.02 -11.59
N GLU A 126 -8.29 9.74 -12.24
CA GLU A 126 -8.95 10.71 -13.10
C GLU A 126 -9.35 11.93 -12.27
N MET A 127 -8.79 13.09 -12.60
CA MET A 127 -9.24 14.36 -12.05
C MET A 127 -10.68 14.58 -12.53
N ARG A 128 -11.65 14.47 -11.62
CA ARG A 128 -12.99 15.00 -11.86
C ARG A 128 -12.91 16.53 -11.81
N ILE A 129 -13.08 17.16 -12.98
CA ILE A 129 -13.36 18.59 -13.14
C ILE A 129 -14.79 18.86 -12.70
#